data_AF-A0A1G3FIV0-F1
#
_entry.id   AF-A0A1G3FIV0-F1
#
_cell.length_a   1.000
_cell.length_b   1.000
_cell.length_c   1.000
_cell.angle_alpha   90.00
_cell.angle_beta   90.00
_cell.angle_gamma   90.00
#
_symmetry.space_group_name_H-M   'P 1'
#
loop_
_entity.id
_entity.type
_entity.pdbx_description
1 polymer ?
#
loop_
_entity_poly.entity_id
_entity_poly.type
_entity_poly.pdbx_seq_one_letter_code
_entity_poly.pdbx_strand_id
1 'polypeptide(L)'
;GLYSNVNGAKAEVAARKTALRKARADHDRRAELANSGAISSEELAHANDALTLAQSNLAAAQEHYQTSHSLVDATVVTSHPEVQAASARVRAAFLDLARATLVAPVDGYVAKRQVQVGQRVSPGAALMAVVPLHGVWVDANFKETQLTDMRIGQTVDIKSDVYGGAVTYKGRIQELGVGTGSAFSLLPAQNATGNWIKIVQRIPVRVMFDEPRQLKQHPLRLGMSVIVAVDLHDRSGPTLATTSRTQPVFRTDIYRQQLLKADALIAHIVRMNMAGGKAP
;
A
#
# COMPACT_ATOMS: atom_id res chain seq x y z
N GLY A 1 -38.40 6.40 -10.84
CA GLY A 1 -37.25 5.63 -10.29
C GLY A 1 -37.17 5.82 -8.79
N LEU A 2 -36.38 5.01 -8.07
CA LEU A 2 -36.28 5.07 -6.61
C LEU A 2 -35.89 6.48 -6.09
N TYR A 3 -35.01 7.19 -6.79
CA TYR A 3 -34.63 8.59 -6.48
C TYR A 3 -35.74 9.62 -6.69
N SER A 4 -36.60 9.45 -7.70
CA SER A 4 -37.75 10.35 -7.90
C SER A 4 -38.78 10.17 -6.79
N ASN A 5 -38.90 8.96 -6.25
CA ASN A 5 -39.76 8.68 -5.10
C ASN A 5 -39.24 9.37 -3.82
N VAL A 6 -37.93 9.33 -3.57
CA VAL A 6 -37.29 10.02 -2.41
C VAL A 6 -37.45 11.53 -2.50
N ASN A 7 -37.25 12.12 -3.69
CA ASN A 7 -37.47 13.55 -3.92
C ASN A 7 -38.94 13.93 -3.74
N GLY A 8 -39.87 13.10 -4.21
CA GLY A 8 -41.31 13.26 -3.95
C GLY A 8 -41.65 13.21 -2.47
N ALA A 9 -41.16 12.21 -1.74
CA ALA A 9 -41.36 12.08 -0.29
C ALA A 9 -40.75 13.26 0.49
N LYS A 10 -39.59 13.79 0.06
CA LYS A 10 -38.98 14.99 0.65
C LYS A 10 -39.85 16.23 0.43
N ALA A 11 -40.41 16.39 -0.77
CA ALA A 11 -41.34 17.49 -1.07
C ALA A 11 -42.63 17.37 -0.25
N GLU A 12 -43.15 16.16 -0.06
CA GLU A 12 -44.33 15.89 0.78
C GLU A 12 -44.08 16.28 2.24
N VAL A 13 -42.92 15.93 2.81
CA VAL A 13 -42.54 16.39 4.16
C VAL A 13 -42.52 17.92 4.26
N ALA A 14 -42.00 18.62 3.24
CA ALA A 14 -41.99 20.08 3.21
C ALA A 14 -43.42 20.67 3.16
N ALA A 15 -44.32 20.05 2.38
CA ALA A 15 -45.73 20.42 2.33
C ALA A 15 -46.42 20.21 3.68
N ARG A 16 -46.25 19.03 4.31
CA ARG A 16 -46.85 18.71 5.63
C ARG A 16 -46.30 19.56 6.77
N LYS A 17 -45.01 19.95 6.73
CA LYS A 17 -44.46 20.94 7.67
C LYS A 17 -45.15 22.29 7.56
N THR A 18 -45.46 22.71 6.34
CA THR A 18 -46.16 23.98 6.10
C THR A 18 -47.61 23.92 6.57
N ALA A 19 -48.30 22.80 6.32
CA ALA A 19 -49.65 22.56 6.84
C ALA A 19 -49.69 22.54 8.38
N LEU A 20 -48.74 21.88 9.04
CA LEU A 20 -48.62 21.87 10.50
C LEU A 20 -48.41 23.28 11.05
N ARG A 21 -47.55 24.07 10.43
CA ARG A 21 -47.27 25.45 10.85
C ARG A 21 -48.54 26.31 10.81
N LYS A 22 -49.35 26.14 9.77
CA LYS A 22 -50.65 26.81 9.63
C LYS A 22 -51.62 26.36 10.73
N ALA A 23 -51.80 25.05 10.90
CA ALA A 23 -52.70 24.50 11.92
C ALA A 23 -52.30 24.93 13.35
N ARG A 24 -51.00 25.01 13.63
CA ARG A 24 -50.47 25.52 14.90
C ARG A 24 -50.84 26.98 15.12
N ALA A 25 -50.59 27.84 14.14
CA ALA A 25 -50.93 29.26 14.22
C ALA A 25 -52.44 29.50 14.34
N ASP A 26 -53.27 28.68 13.69
CA ASP A 26 -54.73 28.75 13.80
C ASP A 26 -55.22 28.31 15.18
N HIS A 27 -54.65 27.23 15.73
CA HIS A 27 -54.91 26.78 17.10
C HIS A 27 -54.52 27.84 18.13
N ASP A 28 -53.32 28.39 18.04
CA ASP A 28 -52.80 29.36 19.02
C ASP A 28 -53.67 30.64 19.04
N ARG A 29 -54.06 31.15 17.87
CA ARG A 29 -55.00 32.29 17.77
C ARG A 29 -56.36 31.99 18.39
N ARG A 30 -56.90 30.78 18.16
CA ARG A 30 -58.19 30.38 18.72
C ARG A 30 -58.12 30.17 20.23
N ALA A 31 -57.00 29.67 20.75
CA ALA A 31 -56.78 29.55 22.19
C ALA A 31 -56.81 30.91 22.89
N GLU A 32 -56.20 31.94 22.30
CA GLU A 32 -56.27 33.32 22.81
C GLU A 32 -57.70 33.89 22.80
N LEU A 33 -58.46 33.63 21.73
CA LEU A 33 -59.87 34.05 21.62
C LEU A 33 -60.79 33.28 22.59
N ALA A 34 -60.52 32.01 22.86
CA ALA A 34 -61.27 31.21 23.83
C ALA A 34 -61.05 31.72 25.25
N ASN A 35 -59.81 32.09 25.60
CA ASN A 35 -59.46 32.66 26.90
C ASN A 35 -60.15 34.02 27.17
N SER A 36 -60.50 34.76 26.11
CA SER A 36 -61.28 36.00 26.20
C SER A 36 -62.80 35.80 26.10
N GLY A 37 -63.26 34.55 26.00
CA GLY A 37 -64.69 34.20 25.89
C GLY A 37 -65.31 34.46 24.51
N ALA A 38 -64.51 34.79 23.50
CA ALA A 38 -64.97 35.21 22.17
C ALA A 38 -65.35 34.04 21.25
N ILE A 39 -65.00 32.80 21.59
CA ILE A 39 -65.36 31.59 20.84
C ILE A 39 -65.81 30.46 21.78
N SER A 40 -66.53 29.47 21.23
CA SER A 40 -66.98 28.30 22.00
C SER A 40 -65.84 27.32 22.28
N SER A 41 -66.01 26.48 23.32
CA SER A 41 -65.10 25.37 23.63
C SER A 41 -65.03 24.34 22.50
N GLU A 42 -66.11 24.18 21.73
CA GLU A 42 -66.19 23.29 20.57
C GLU A 42 -65.28 23.78 19.43
N GLU A 43 -65.26 25.09 19.16
CA GLU A 43 -64.39 25.67 18.11
C GLU A 43 -62.89 25.51 18.45
N LEU A 44 -62.54 25.58 19.74
CA LEU A 44 -61.19 25.30 20.22
C LEU A 44 -60.85 23.80 20.10
N ALA A 45 -61.80 22.92 20.45
CA ALA A 45 -61.61 21.47 20.30
C ALA A 45 -61.36 21.08 18.84
N HIS A 46 -62.13 21.63 17.89
CA HIS A 46 -61.90 21.42 16.46
C HIS A 46 -60.53 21.90 15.99
N ALA A 47 -60.03 23.03 16.53
CA ALA A 47 -58.70 23.52 16.20
C ALA A 47 -57.59 22.59 16.72
N ASN A 48 -57.78 22.00 17.91
CA ASN A 48 -56.87 21.05 18.49
C ASN A 48 -56.86 19.71 17.72
N ASP A 49 -58.02 19.24 17.28
CA ASP A 49 -58.14 18.06 16.41
C ASP A 49 -57.42 18.28 15.07
N ALA A 50 -57.59 19.46 14.46
CA ALA A 50 -56.90 19.82 13.23
C ALA A 50 -55.38 19.89 13.40
N LEU A 51 -54.89 20.40 14.54
CA LEU A 51 -53.48 20.40 14.89
C LEU A 51 -52.95 18.97 15.06
N THR A 52 -53.66 18.13 15.80
CA THR A 52 -53.30 16.72 16.04
C THR A 52 -53.23 15.93 14.73
N LEU A 53 -54.19 16.15 13.83
CA LEU A 53 -54.21 15.57 12.50
C LEU A 53 -52.99 16.04 11.67
N ALA A 54 -52.66 17.33 11.70
CA ALA A 54 -51.51 17.86 10.96
C ALA A 54 -50.17 17.32 11.51
N GLN A 55 -50.06 17.13 12.82
CA GLN A 55 -48.89 16.50 13.45
C GLN A 55 -48.74 15.04 13.00
N SER A 56 -49.85 14.28 13.04
CA SER A 56 -49.88 12.87 12.63
C SER A 56 -49.51 12.70 11.15
N ASN A 57 -50.02 13.58 10.28
CA ASN A 57 -49.69 13.59 8.86
C ASN A 57 -48.22 13.93 8.59
N LEU A 58 -47.62 14.84 9.36
CA LEU A 58 -46.19 15.12 9.25
C LEU A 58 -45.35 13.91 9.68
N ALA A 59 -45.70 13.28 10.81
CA ALA A 59 -45.01 12.08 11.29
C ALA A 59 -45.06 10.95 10.25
N ALA A 60 -46.24 10.69 9.66
CA ALA A 60 -46.40 9.70 8.60
C ALA A 60 -45.56 10.04 7.35
N ALA A 61 -45.53 11.30 6.92
CA ALA A 61 -44.71 11.73 5.78
C ALA A 61 -43.20 11.60 6.08
N GLN A 62 -42.78 11.85 7.32
CA GLN A 62 -41.39 11.68 7.74
C GLN A 62 -40.98 10.21 7.74
N GLU A 63 -41.80 9.31 8.28
CA GLU A 63 -41.56 7.85 8.24
C GLU A 63 -41.49 7.32 6.79
N HIS A 64 -42.41 7.77 5.93
CA HIS A 64 -42.38 7.42 4.51
C HIS A 64 -41.11 7.92 3.80
N TYR A 65 -40.65 9.14 4.11
CA TYR A 65 -39.38 9.65 3.62
C TYR A 65 -38.19 8.83 4.12
N GLN A 66 -38.13 8.46 5.40
CA GLN A 66 -37.05 7.64 5.96
C GLN A 66 -36.98 6.25 5.33
N THR A 67 -38.14 5.61 5.15
CA THR A 67 -38.25 4.30 4.48
C THR A 67 -37.81 4.40 3.02
N SER A 68 -38.27 5.43 2.31
CA SER A 68 -37.87 5.66 0.91
C SER A 68 -36.39 5.99 0.77
N HIS A 69 -35.83 6.73 1.73
CA HIS A 69 -34.42 7.13 1.77
C HIS A 69 -33.50 5.94 2.08
N SER A 70 -33.88 5.05 2.99
CA SER A 70 -33.09 3.85 3.31
C SER A 70 -33.05 2.85 2.14
N LEU A 71 -34.10 2.80 1.30
CA LEU A 71 -34.09 2.04 0.04
C LEU A 71 -33.10 2.58 -1.01
N VAL A 72 -32.64 3.82 -0.89
CA VAL A 72 -31.63 4.43 -1.78
C VAL A 72 -30.34 4.79 -1.06
N ASP A 73 -30.12 4.26 0.15
CA ASP A 73 -28.92 4.56 0.91
C ASP A 73 -27.66 4.16 0.14
N ALA A 74 -26.66 5.05 0.16
CA ALA A 74 -25.40 4.91 -0.54
C ALA A 74 -24.65 3.63 -0.16
N THR A 75 -24.81 3.19 1.09
CA THR A 75 -24.24 1.95 1.62
C THR A 75 -24.83 0.73 0.91
N VAL A 76 -26.14 0.73 0.66
CA VAL A 76 -26.85 -0.37 -0.01
C VAL A 76 -26.45 -0.43 -1.48
N VAL A 77 -26.35 0.71 -2.16
CA VAL A 77 -25.95 0.77 -3.58
C VAL A 77 -24.50 0.34 -3.79
N THR A 78 -23.57 0.79 -2.96
CA THR A 78 -22.15 0.37 -3.03
C THR A 78 -21.97 -1.12 -2.72
N SER A 79 -22.83 -1.71 -1.89
CA SER A 79 -22.84 -3.14 -1.60
C SER A 79 -23.51 -4.01 -2.68
N HIS A 80 -24.20 -3.40 -3.65
CA HIS A 80 -24.92 -4.14 -4.67
C HIS A 80 -23.97 -4.90 -5.62
N PRO A 81 -24.20 -6.19 -5.92
CA PRO A 81 -23.27 -7.01 -6.69
C PRO A 81 -22.87 -6.41 -8.05
N GLU A 82 -23.82 -5.79 -8.78
CA GLU A 82 -23.52 -5.18 -10.07
C GLU A 82 -22.63 -3.93 -9.94
N VAL A 83 -22.85 -3.12 -8.89
CA VAL A 83 -22.04 -1.94 -8.60
C VAL A 83 -20.65 -2.35 -8.16
N GLN A 84 -20.51 -3.41 -7.36
CA GLN A 84 -19.21 -3.98 -7.00
C GLN A 84 -18.47 -4.52 -8.23
N ALA A 85 -19.15 -5.25 -9.12
CA ALA A 85 -18.57 -5.75 -10.36
C ALA A 85 -18.15 -4.61 -11.31
N ALA A 86 -18.96 -3.55 -11.43
CA ALA A 86 -18.61 -2.35 -12.18
C ALA A 86 -17.41 -1.62 -11.55
N SER A 87 -17.40 -1.47 -10.23
CA SER A 87 -16.30 -0.87 -9.47
C SER A 87 -15.00 -1.63 -9.65
N ALA A 88 -15.05 -2.96 -9.63
CA ALA A 88 -13.90 -3.83 -9.88
C ALA A 88 -13.36 -3.65 -11.31
N ARG A 89 -14.23 -3.52 -12.31
CA ARG A 89 -13.84 -3.24 -13.70
C ARG A 89 -13.17 -1.87 -13.86
N VAL A 90 -13.71 -0.83 -13.22
CA VAL A 90 -13.08 0.50 -13.18
C VAL A 90 -11.71 0.42 -12.50
N ARG A 91 -11.60 -0.29 -11.37
CA ARG A 91 -10.32 -0.48 -10.66
C ARG A 91 -9.29 -1.16 -11.57
N ALA A 92 -9.67 -2.23 -12.26
CA ALA A 92 -8.79 -2.95 -13.17
C ALA A 92 -8.29 -2.04 -14.30
N ALA A 93 -9.20 -1.36 -15.00
CA ALA A 93 -8.84 -0.44 -16.09
C ALA A 93 -7.95 0.73 -15.61
N PHE A 94 -8.22 1.28 -14.42
CA PHE A 94 -7.39 2.31 -13.81
C PHE A 94 -5.98 1.79 -13.53
N LEU A 95 -5.86 0.59 -12.96
CA LEU A 95 -4.56 -0.02 -12.68
C LEU A 95 -3.79 -0.36 -13.96
N ASP A 96 -4.47 -0.81 -15.03
CA ASP A 96 -3.85 -1.07 -16.32
C ASP A 96 -3.26 0.21 -16.93
N LEU A 97 -4.01 1.32 -16.88
CA LEU A 97 -3.51 2.63 -17.29
C LEU A 97 -2.33 3.10 -16.43
N ALA A 98 -2.46 2.98 -15.10
CA ALA A 98 -1.38 3.38 -14.18
C ALA A 98 -0.10 2.57 -14.38
N ARG A 99 -0.23 1.27 -14.71
CA ARG A 99 0.89 0.35 -14.97
C ARG A 99 1.49 0.50 -16.37
N ALA A 100 0.90 1.31 -17.24
CA ALA A 100 1.55 1.72 -18.50
C ALA A 100 2.80 2.58 -18.24
N THR A 101 2.90 3.20 -17.05
CA THR A 101 4.11 3.89 -16.59
C THR A 101 4.84 3.04 -15.56
N LEU A 102 6.04 2.58 -15.91
CA LEU A 102 6.89 1.81 -15.01
C LEU A 102 7.78 2.74 -14.20
N VAL A 103 7.57 2.75 -12.89
CA VAL A 103 8.33 3.52 -11.91
C VAL A 103 9.28 2.61 -11.13
N ALA A 104 10.44 3.14 -10.74
CA ALA A 104 11.42 2.38 -9.97
C ALA A 104 10.94 2.21 -8.53
N PRO A 105 10.90 0.97 -7.96
CA PRO A 105 10.43 0.73 -6.59
C PRO A 105 11.41 1.18 -5.51
N VAL A 106 12.68 1.38 -5.87
CA VAL A 106 13.78 1.77 -5.00
C VAL A 106 14.70 2.76 -5.72
N ASP A 107 15.35 3.62 -4.96
CA ASP A 107 16.39 4.51 -5.47
C ASP A 107 17.64 3.70 -5.84
N GLY A 108 18.19 3.95 -7.03
CA GLY A 108 19.37 3.23 -7.50
C GLY A 108 19.75 3.59 -8.92
N TYR A 109 20.69 2.82 -9.47
CA TYR A 109 21.21 3.00 -10.81
C TYR A 109 20.67 1.93 -11.74
N VAL A 110 20.33 2.31 -12.97
CA VAL A 110 19.95 1.32 -14.00
C VAL A 110 21.22 0.61 -14.48
N ALA A 111 21.44 -0.61 -14.00
CA ALA A 111 22.61 -1.43 -14.35
C ALA A 111 22.45 -2.13 -15.70
N LYS A 112 21.22 -2.44 -16.09
CA LYS A 112 20.90 -3.06 -17.38
C LYS A 112 19.57 -2.53 -17.90
N ARG A 113 19.52 -2.17 -19.18
CA ARG A 113 18.29 -1.85 -19.91
C ARG A 113 18.19 -2.75 -21.14
N GLN A 114 17.15 -3.56 -21.20
CA GLN A 114 16.96 -4.55 -22.28
C GLN A 114 15.92 -4.10 -23.32
N VAL A 115 15.36 -2.91 -23.15
CA VAL A 115 14.33 -2.35 -24.03
C VAL A 115 14.78 -1.09 -24.74
N GLN A 116 14.20 -0.87 -25.92
CA GLN A 116 14.36 0.34 -26.72
C GLN A 116 13.00 0.94 -27.08
N VAL A 117 13.00 2.23 -27.41
CA VAL A 117 11.79 2.94 -27.85
C VAL A 117 11.23 2.26 -29.10
N GLY A 118 9.90 2.07 -29.13
CA GLY A 118 9.20 1.40 -30.22
C GLY A 118 9.13 -0.14 -30.11
N GLN A 119 9.84 -0.75 -29.16
CA GLN A 119 9.72 -2.19 -28.92
C GLN A 119 8.41 -2.54 -28.21
N ARG A 120 7.75 -3.60 -28.68
CA ARG A 120 6.61 -4.19 -28.00
C ARG A 120 7.10 -5.10 -26.87
N VAL A 121 6.51 -4.96 -25.69
CA VAL A 121 6.85 -5.76 -24.51
C VAL A 121 5.64 -6.53 -24.02
N SER A 122 5.87 -7.75 -23.54
CA SER A 122 4.83 -8.57 -22.91
C SER A 122 4.79 -8.34 -21.40
N PRO A 123 3.63 -8.48 -20.75
CA PRO A 123 3.55 -8.47 -19.29
C PRO A 123 4.50 -9.50 -18.66
N GLY A 124 5.16 -9.11 -17.58
CA GLY A 124 6.13 -9.96 -16.87
C GLY A 124 7.55 -9.97 -17.45
N ALA A 125 7.78 -9.36 -18.63
CA ALA A 125 9.13 -9.23 -19.17
C ALA A 125 9.99 -8.31 -18.28
N ALA A 126 11.19 -8.77 -17.92
CA ALA A 126 12.17 -7.95 -17.22
C ALA A 126 12.77 -6.91 -18.19
N LEU A 127 12.47 -5.63 -17.98
CA LEU A 127 12.91 -4.57 -18.90
C LEU A 127 14.22 -3.90 -18.45
N MET A 128 14.40 -3.78 -17.13
CA MET A 128 15.52 -3.07 -16.50
C MET A 128 15.93 -3.72 -15.18
N ALA A 129 17.20 -3.61 -14.85
CA ALA A 129 17.73 -3.94 -13.52
C ALA A 129 18.17 -2.65 -12.83
N VAL A 130 17.54 -2.35 -11.68
CA VAL A 130 17.90 -1.20 -10.83
C VAL A 130 18.70 -1.71 -9.64
N VAL A 131 19.89 -1.13 -9.43
CA VAL A 131 20.83 -1.52 -8.38
C VAL A 131 20.96 -0.38 -7.37
N PRO A 132 20.45 -0.55 -6.13
CA PRO A 132 20.71 0.38 -5.05
C PRO A 132 22.17 0.22 -4.58
N LEU A 133 22.98 1.28 -4.67
CA LEU A 133 24.36 1.25 -4.19
C LEU A 133 24.48 1.50 -2.68
N HIS A 134 23.37 1.79 -1.99
CA HIS A 134 23.31 1.87 -0.54
C HIS A 134 23.09 0.46 0.03
N GLY A 135 24.11 -0.15 0.61
CA GLY A 135 24.02 -1.50 1.18
C GLY A 135 24.60 -2.62 0.31
N VAL A 136 25.54 -2.30 -0.58
CA VAL A 136 26.37 -3.32 -1.24
C VAL A 136 27.23 -4.06 -0.20
N TRP A 137 27.56 -5.32 -0.49
CA TRP A 137 28.43 -6.16 0.30
C TRP A 137 29.51 -6.78 -0.58
N VAL A 138 30.54 -7.34 0.06
CA VAL A 138 31.57 -8.14 -0.62
C VAL A 138 31.35 -9.60 -0.24
N ASP A 139 31.20 -10.47 -1.23
CA ASP A 139 31.28 -11.92 -1.03
C ASP A 139 32.73 -12.38 -1.26
N ALA A 140 33.47 -12.56 -0.17
CA ALA A 140 34.89 -12.92 -0.17
C ALA A 140 35.07 -14.44 -0.06
N ASN A 141 35.71 -15.06 -1.04
CA ASN A 141 35.86 -16.52 -1.10
C ASN A 141 37.18 -16.98 -0.45
N PHE A 142 37.11 -17.36 0.82
CA PHE A 142 38.25 -17.87 1.59
C PHE A 142 38.40 -19.39 1.45
N LYS A 143 39.63 -19.89 1.59
CA LYS A 143 39.88 -21.33 1.68
C LYS A 143 39.26 -21.86 2.97
N GLU A 144 38.72 -23.07 2.94
CA GLU A 144 38.17 -23.75 4.13
C GLU A 144 39.12 -23.71 5.34
N THR A 145 40.43 -23.88 5.10
CA THR A 145 41.47 -23.84 6.14
C THR A 145 41.65 -22.48 6.79
N GLN A 146 41.15 -21.41 6.18
CA GLN A 146 41.26 -20.03 6.71
C GLN A 146 40.07 -19.66 7.60
N LEU A 147 39.02 -20.49 7.66
CA LEU A 147 37.82 -20.18 8.44
C LEU A 147 37.92 -20.54 9.94
N THR A 148 38.93 -21.32 10.34
CA THR A 148 39.05 -21.86 11.72
C THR A 148 38.87 -20.80 12.81
N ASP A 149 39.49 -19.64 12.62
CA ASP A 149 39.48 -18.54 13.58
C ASP A 149 38.56 -17.39 13.17
N MET A 150 37.86 -17.53 12.05
CA MET A 150 36.94 -16.50 11.59
C MET A 150 35.65 -16.52 12.39
N ARG A 151 35.17 -15.34 12.78
CA ARG A 151 33.93 -15.13 13.54
C ARG A 151 33.13 -13.98 12.94
N ILE A 152 31.81 -14.06 13.06
CA ILE A 152 30.91 -12.95 12.72
C ILE A 152 31.25 -11.75 13.61
N GLY A 153 31.34 -10.56 13.01
CA GLY A 153 31.67 -9.32 13.69
C GLY A 153 33.14 -8.88 13.57
N GLN A 154 34.04 -9.76 13.14
CA GLN A 154 35.45 -9.41 12.92
C GLN A 154 35.61 -8.28 11.91
N THR A 155 36.59 -7.41 12.16
CA THR A 155 36.92 -6.28 11.29
C THR A 155 37.64 -6.74 10.02
N VAL A 156 37.36 -6.05 8.93
CA VAL A 156 37.82 -6.40 7.60
C VAL A 156 38.28 -5.17 6.85
N ASP A 157 39.47 -5.28 6.26
CA ASP A 157 40.04 -4.31 5.34
C ASP A 157 39.81 -4.76 3.91
N ILE A 158 39.14 -3.92 3.13
CA ILE A 158 38.79 -4.17 1.74
C ILE A 158 39.56 -3.17 0.89
N LYS A 159 40.33 -3.65 -0.10
CA LYS A 159 41.07 -2.82 -1.04
C LYS A 159 40.60 -3.11 -2.46
N SER A 160 40.35 -2.06 -3.24
CA SER A 160 39.98 -2.19 -4.65
C SER A 160 41.10 -1.71 -5.56
N ASP A 161 41.34 -2.46 -6.64
CA ASP A 161 42.36 -2.13 -7.64
C ASP A 161 41.99 -0.89 -8.46
N VAL A 162 40.68 -0.57 -8.56
CA VAL A 162 40.18 0.57 -9.36
C VAL A 162 40.68 1.92 -8.84
N TYR A 163 41.04 2.01 -7.57
CA TYR A 163 41.60 3.22 -6.97
C TYR A 163 43.10 3.09 -6.70
N GLY A 164 43.79 2.27 -7.49
CA GLY A 164 45.24 2.07 -7.40
C GLY A 164 45.71 1.55 -6.04
N GLY A 165 44.83 0.87 -5.29
CA GLY A 165 45.12 0.38 -3.94
C GLY A 165 45.25 1.45 -2.85
N ALA A 166 45.11 2.74 -3.18
CA ALA A 166 45.24 3.84 -2.22
C ALA A 166 44.04 3.94 -1.25
N VAL A 167 42.87 3.48 -1.68
CA VAL A 167 41.64 3.51 -0.89
C VAL A 167 41.46 2.16 -0.19
N THR A 168 41.39 2.21 1.14
CA THR A 168 41.04 1.05 1.98
C THR A 168 39.68 1.31 2.63
N TYR A 169 38.74 0.41 2.41
CA TYR A 169 37.44 0.43 3.04
C TYR A 169 37.45 -0.45 4.29
N LYS A 170 36.79 0.01 5.35
CA LYS A 170 36.55 -0.74 6.58
C LYS A 170 35.17 -1.38 6.56
N GLY A 171 35.13 -2.64 6.95
CA GLY A 171 33.92 -3.43 7.08
C GLY A 171 34.01 -4.46 8.19
N ARG A 172 32.96 -5.28 8.29
CA ARG A 172 32.88 -6.40 9.22
C ARG A 172 32.30 -7.64 8.57
N ILE A 173 32.71 -8.81 9.06
CA ILE A 173 32.08 -10.08 8.70
C ILE A 173 30.64 -10.05 9.19
N GLN A 174 29.70 -10.12 8.24
CA GLN A 174 28.28 -10.24 8.56
C GLN A 174 27.84 -11.71 8.62
N GLU A 175 28.40 -12.55 7.76
CA GLU A 175 27.96 -13.95 7.63
C GLU A 175 29.11 -14.83 7.13
N LEU A 176 29.26 -16.00 7.74
CA LEU A 176 30.13 -17.07 7.29
C LEU A 176 29.25 -18.07 6.52
N GLY A 177 29.61 -18.36 5.27
CA GLY A 177 28.82 -19.26 4.42
C GLY A 177 28.69 -20.66 5.02
N VAL A 178 27.50 -21.24 4.90
CA VAL A 178 27.16 -22.56 5.45
C VAL A 178 27.54 -23.74 4.55
N GLY A 179 28.14 -23.47 3.39
CA GLY A 179 28.60 -24.51 2.47
C GLY A 179 29.48 -23.95 1.36
N THR A 180 30.15 -24.86 0.66
CA THR A 180 31.07 -24.54 -0.44
C THR A 180 30.29 -24.33 -1.73
N GLY A 181 30.88 -23.61 -2.69
CA GLY A 181 30.27 -23.46 -4.02
C GLY A 181 30.03 -24.80 -4.74
N SER A 182 30.83 -25.83 -4.46
CA SER A 182 30.64 -27.17 -5.01
C SER A 182 29.42 -27.89 -4.43
N ALA A 183 29.11 -27.69 -3.15
CA ALA A 183 27.99 -28.36 -2.47
C ALA A 183 26.62 -27.90 -3.00
N PHE A 184 26.54 -26.68 -3.53
CA PHE A 184 25.32 -26.09 -4.08
C PHE A 184 25.28 -26.06 -5.62
N SER A 185 26.28 -26.66 -6.29
CA SER A 185 26.33 -26.72 -7.75
C SER A 185 25.34 -27.75 -8.30
N LEU A 186 24.71 -27.44 -9.44
CA LEU A 186 23.86 -28.38 -10.18
C LEU A 186 24.65 -29.63 -10.63
N LEU A 187 25.96 -29.46 -10.86
CA LEU A 187 26.89 -30.52 -11.23
C LEU A 187 28.14 -30.39 -10.34
N PRO A 188 28.20 -31.09 -9.20
CA PRO A 188 29.38 -31.09 -8.34
C PRO A 188 30.51 -31.91 -8.98
N ALA A 189 31.75 -31.47 -8.80
CA ALA A 189 32.92 -32.22 -9.24
C ALA A 189 33.01 -33.54 -8.47
N GLN A 190 32.95 -34.67 -9.18
CA GLN A 190 33.19 -36.00 -8.61
C GLN A 190 34.66 -36.36 -8.77
N ASN A 191 35.44 -36.18 -7.71
CA ASN A 191 36.83 -36.66 -7.66
C ASN A 191 36.83 -38.14 -7.23
N ALA A 192 36.23 -39.01 -8.04
CA ALA A 192 36.06 -40.43 -7.74
C ALA A 192 37.16 -41.34 -8.34
N THR A 193 38.21 -40.76 -8.93
CA THR A 193 39.24 -41.51 -9.67
C THR A 193 40.62 -41.37 -9.02
N GLY A 194 40.96 -42.23 -8.05
CA GLY A 194 42.34 -42.61 -7.68
C GLY A 194 43.40 -41.52 -7.44
N ASN A 195 43.03 -40.24 -7.29
CA ASN A 195 43.94 -39.11 -7.21
C ASN A 195 44.03 -38.64 -5.75
N TRP A 196 45.21 -38.73 -5.12
CA TRP A 196 45.44 -38.37 -3.71
C TRP A 196 45.55 -36.86 -3.43
N ILE A 197 45.30 -36.00 -4.42
CA ILE A 197 45.43 -34.55 -4.27
C ILE A 197 44.14 -33.96 -3.67
N LYS A 198 44.21 -33.51 -2.41
CA LYS A 198 43.11 -32.79 -1.74
C LYS A 198 42.90 -31.42 -2.38
N ILE A 199 41.76 -31.23 -3.04
CA ILE A 199 41.35 -29.92 -3.56
C ILE A 199 40.70 -29.11 -2.44
N VAL A 200 41.36 -28.01 -2.05
CA VAL A 200 40.84 -27.10 -1.03
C VAL A 200 39.61 -26.38 -1.57
N GLN A 201 38.50 -26.49 -0.85
CA GLN A 201 37.27 -25.80 -1.20
C GLN A 201 37.27 -24.37 -0.67
N ARG A 202 36.46 -23.52 -1.32
CA ARG A 202 36.25 -22.13 -0.90
C ARG A 202 34.87 -21.95 -0.33
N ILE A 203 34.81 -21.19 0.76
CA ILE A 203 33.58 -20.84 1.47
C ILE A 203 33.40 -19.33 1.35
N PRO A 204 32.25 -18.86 0.86
CA PRO A 204 31.97 -17.42 0.77
C PRO A 204 31.77 -16.84 2.17
N VAL A 205 32.43 -15.73 2.44
CA VAL A 205 32.28 -14.92 3.66
C VAL A 205 31.73 -13.56 3.24
N ARG A 206 30.56 -13.20 3.75
CA ARG A 206 29.91 -11.93 3.44
C ARG A 206 30.46 -10.84 4.35
N VAL A 207 30.99 -9.80 3.75
CA VAL A 207 31.55 -8.63 4.42
C VAL A 207 30.69 -7.42 4.11
N MET A 208 30.21 -6.74 5.15
CA MET A 208 29.49 -5.48 5.05
C MET A 208 30.43 -4.31 5.31
N PHE A 209 30.23 -3.21 4.58
CA PHE A 209 30.93 -1.95 4.86
C PHE A 209 30.37 -1.31 6.13
N ASP A 210 31.25 -0.78 6.98
CA ASP A 210 30.88 -0.20 8.27
C ASP A 210 30.15 1.14 8.12
N GLU A 211 30.58 1.93 7.13
CA GLU A 211 30.06 3.28 6.92
C GLU A 211 29.64 3.50 5.47
N PRO A 212 28.39 3.93 5.21
CA PRO A 212 27.93 4.25 3.86
C PRO A 212 28.71 5.40 3.19
N ARG A 213 29.38 6.26 3.96
CA ARG A 213 30.14 7.41 3.42
C ARG A 213 31.35 6.97 2.59
N GLN A 214 31.98 5.85 2.95
CA GLN A 214 33.14 5.32 2.23
C GLN A 214 32.78 5.02 0.77
N LEU A 215 31.60 4.43 0.54
CA LEU A 215 31.06 4.14 -0.79
C LEU A 215 30.54 5.37 -1.53
N LYS A 216 30.21 6.46 -0.83
CA LYS A 216 29.83 7.73 -1.47
C LYS A 216 31.06 8.48 -2.01
N GLN A 217 32.16 8.47 -1.27
CA GLN A 217 33.41 9.12 -1.67
C GLN A 217 34.12 8.35 -2.80
N HIS A 218 34.13 7.02 -2.69
CA HIS A 218 34.75 6.13 -3.67
C HIS A 218 33.80 4.98 -4.02
N PRO A 219 32.88 5.19 -4.98
CA PRO A 219 31.84 4.20 -5.31
C PRO A 219 32.38 2.91 -5.94
N LEU A 220 32.11 1.78 -5.28
CA LEU A 220 32.33 0.45 -5.85
C LEU A 220 31.11 0.03 -6.69
N ARG A 221 31.38 -0.61 -7.84
CA ARG A 221 30.35 -1.11 -8.76
C ARG A 221 30.16 -2.62 -8.60
N LEU A 222 28.97 -3.10 -8.97
CA LEU A 222 28.65 -4.52 -8.98
C LEU A 222 29.61 -5.28 -9.88
N GLY A 223 30.16 -6.39 -9.38
CA GLY A 223 31.08 -7.27 -10.11
C GLY A 223 32.56 -6.88 -10.06
N MET A 224 32.92 -5.80 -9.35
CA MET A 224 34.32 -5.44 -9.16
C MET A 224 35.06 -6.43 -8.24
N SER A 225 36.31 -6.72 -8.57
CA SER A 225 37.21 -7.48 -7.72
C SER A 225 37.83 -6.61 -6.62
N VAL A 226 38.07 -7.22 -5.46
CA VAL A 226 38.68 -6.59 -4.30
C VAL A 226 39.57 -7.59 -3.58
N ILE A 227 40.57 -7.07 -2.87
CA ILE A 227 41.41 -7.81 -1.92
C ILE A 227 40.82 -7.61 -0.53
N VAL A 228 40.66 -8.70 0.21
CA VAL A 228 40.01 -8.70 1.53
C VAL A 228 40.97 -9.28 2.56
N ALA A 229 41.24 -8.53 3.63
CA ALA A 229 42.04 -8.95 4.77
C ALA A 229 41.19 -8.88 6.04
N VAL A 230 41.07 -10.00 6.74
CA VAL A 230 40.27 -10.14 7.97
C VAL A 230 41.18 -10.12 9.19
N ASP A 231 40.81 -9.37 10.21
CA ASP A 231 41.45 -9.42 11.53
C ASP A 231 40.91 -10.61 12.35
N LEU A 232 41.80 -11.50 12.78
CA LEU A 232 41.48 -12.75 13.49
C LEU A 232 41.73 -12.68 15.01
N HIS A 233 42.04 -11.50 15.56
CA HIS A 233 42.34 -11.35 16.99
C HIS A 233 41.09 -11.52 17.86
N ASP A 234 39.96 -10.89 17.48
CA ASP A 234 38.69 -11.05 18.22
C ASP A 234 37.96 -12.31 17.75
N ARG A 235 37.80 -13.26 18.67
CA ARG A 235 37.13 -14.56 18.43
C ARG A 235 35.85 -14.72 19.25
N SER A 236 35.35 -13.64 19.83
CA SER A 236 34.18 -13.65 20.72
C SER A 236 32.85 -13.85 19.98
N GLY A 237 32.80 -13.52 18.68
CA GLY A 237 31.62 -13.68 17.84
C GLY A 237 31.24 -15.15 17.53
N PRO A 238 30.01 -15.41 17.06
CA PRO A 238 29.58 -16.74 16.65
C PRO A 238 30.13 -17.11 15.25
N THR A 239 30.20 -18.42 14.96
CA THR A 239 30.56 -18.95 13.63
C THR A 239 29.37 -19.10 12.69
N LEU A 240 28.16 -19.17 13.24
CA LEU A 240 26.91 -19.28 12.49
C LEU A 240 25.93 -18.21 12.98
N ALA A 241 25.11 -17.68 12.07
CA ALA A 241 24.06 -16.75 12.46
C ALA A 241 23.04 -17.46 13.36
N THR A 242 22.83 -16.93 14.57
CA THR A 242 21.90 -17.48 15.56
C THR A 242 20.52 -16.82 15.53
N THR A 243 20.33 -15.81 14.67
CA THR A 243 19.08 -15.05 14.56
C THR A 243 18.67 -14.91 13.10
N SER A 244 17.39 -15.17 12.82
CA SER A 244 16.80 -14.94 11.49
C SER A 244 16.47 -13.47 11.28
N ARG A 245 16.69 -12.95 10.06
CA ARG A 245 16.31 -11.57 9.71
C ARG A 245 14.79 -11.43 9.75
N THR A 246 14.28 -10.47 10.53
CA THR A 246 12.83 -10.20 10.69
C THR A 246 12.33 -9.06 9.82
N GLN A 247 13.22 -8.27 9.20
CA GLN A 247 12.85 -7.14 8.36
C GLN A 247 13.24 -7.36 6.89
N PRO A 248 12.37 -6.96 5.93
CA PRO A 248 12.69 -7.02 4.51
C PRO A 248 13.75 -5.97 4.15
N VAL A 249 14.64 -6.32 3.22
CA VAL A 249 15.76 -5.47 2.80
C VAL A 249 15.27 -4.21 2.08
N PHE A 250 14.19 -4.31 1.31
CA PHE A 250 13.57 -3.19 0.61
C PHE A 250 12.04 -3.18 0.81
N ARG A 251 11.45 -1.99 0.89
CA ARG A 251 10.01 -1.75 0.92
C ARG A 251 9.66 -0.67 -0.09
N THR A 252 8.50 -0.77 -0.71
CA THR A 252 7.99 0.24 -1.64
C THR A 252 6.50 0.47 -1.36
N ASP A 253 6.08 1.73 -1.40
CA ASP A 253 4.70 2.18 -1.19
C ASP A 253 4.04 2.70 -2.48
N ILE A 254 4.76 2.66 -3.60
CA ILE A 254 4.35 3.21 -4.89
C ILE A 254 2.96 2.73 -5.32
N TYR A 255 2.64 1.45 -5.12
CA TYR A 255 1.36 0.88 -5.52
C TYR A 255 0.20 1.28 -4.59
N ARG A 256 0.50 1.73 -3.36
CA ARG A 256 -0.53 2.15 -2.39
C ARG A 256 -1.23 3.41 -2.88
N GLN A 257 -0.49 4.39 -3.40
CA GLN A 257 -1.07 5.62 -3.92
C GLN A 257 -1.96 5.36 -5.14
N GLN A 258 -1.61 4.40 -5.99
CA GLN A 258 -2.41 4.01 -7.15
C GLN A 258 -3.77 3.42 -6.72
N LEU A 259 -3.77 2.55 -5.70
CA LEU A 259 -5.00 1.99 -5.14
C LEU A 259 -5.91 3.07 -4.53
N LEU A 260 -5.34 3.99 -3.73
CA LEU A 260 -6.10 5.08 -3.13
C LEU A 260 -6.76 5.98 -4.20
N LYS A 261 -6.04 6.28 -5.30
CA LYS A 261 -6.59 7.05 -6.42
C LYS A 261 -7.70 6.31 -7.14
N ALA A 262 -7.56 4.99 -7.34
CA ALA A 262 -8.60 4.17 -7.95
C ALA A 262 -9.87 4.17 -7.08
N ASP A 263 -9.71 4.01 -5.77
CA ASP A 263 -10.84 3.98 -4.83
C ASP A 263 -11.56 5.33 -4.74
N ALA A 264 -10.81 6.44 -4.76
CA ALA A 264 -11.37 7.79 -4.81
C ALA A 264 -12.18 8.02 -6.11
N LEU A 265 -11.67 7.55 -7.26
CA LEU A 265 -12.36 7.65 -8.54
C LEU A 265 -13.66 6.82 -8.54
N ILE A 266 -13.61 5.58 -8.04
CA ILE A 266 -14.78 4.71 -7.92
C ILE A 266 -15.84 5.37 -7.02
N ALA A 267 -15.45 5.86 -5.85
CA ALA A 267 -16.36 6.54 -4.94
C ALA A 267 -16.99 7.80 -5.58
N HIS A 268 -16.23 8.53 -6.39
CA HIS A 268 -16.73 9.67 -7.14
C HIS A 268 -17.75 9.24 -8.21
N ILE A 269 -17.44 8.23 -9.03
CA ILE A 269 -18.34 7.71 -10.08
C ILE A 269 -19.64 7.19 -9.47
N VAL A 270 -19.57 6.43 -8.38
CA VAL A 270 -20.77 5.94 -7.69
C VAL A 270 -21.61 7.10 -7.18
N ARG A 271 -21.00 8.10 -6.52
CA ARG A 271 -21.71 9.28 -6.02
C ARG A 271 -22.39 10.08 -7.14
N MET A 272 -21.71 10.28 -8.26
CA MET A 272 -22.25 11.00 -9.43
C MET A 272 -23.46 10.29 -10.03
N ASN A 273 -23.44 8.96 -10.09
CA ASN A 273 -24.57 8.17 -10.60
C ASN A 273 -25.73 8.10 -9.59
N MET A 274 -25.48 8.27 -8.30
CA MET A 274 -26.52 8.32 -7.26
C MET A 274 -27.18 9.70 -7.12
N ALA A 275 -26.47 10.80 -7.39
CA ALA A 275 -26.98 12.16 -7.17
C ALA A 275 -28.06 12.61 -8.18
N GLY A 276 -28.41 11.78 -9.17
CA GLY A 276 -29.28 12.15 -10.28
C GLY A 276 -28.51 12.97 -11.31
N GLY A 277 -28.35 12.39 -12.50
CA GLY A 277 -27.44 12.87 -13.54
C GLY A 277 -27.48 14.37 -13.79
N LYS A 278 -26.38 15.03 -13.41
CA LYS A 278 -25.80 16.18 -14.13
C LYS A 278 -24.29 16.03 -14.06
N ALA A 279 -23.72 15.46 -15.12
CA ALA A 279 -22.36 15.82 -15.50
C ALA A 279 -22.37 17.29 -15.98
N PRO A 280 -21.28 18.06 -15.79
CA PRO A 280 -21.12 19.35 -16.45
C PRO A 280 -21.15 19.22 -17.98
#